data_AF-A0A6A5RGP0-F1
#
_entry.id   AF-A0A6A5RGP0-F1
#
_cell.length_a   1.000
_cell.length_b   1.000
_cell.length_c   1.000
_cell.angle_alpha   90.00
_cell.angle_beta   90.00
_cell.angle_gamma   90.00
#
_symmetry.space_group_name_H-M   'P 1'
#
loop_
_entity.id
_entity.type
_entity.pdbx_description
1 polymer ?
#
loop_
_entity_poly.entity_id
_entity_poly.type
_entity_poly.pdbx_seq_one_letter_code
_entity_poly.pdbx_strand_id
1 'polypeptide(L)'
;MIHEVSRSDRDNYVHFQCENFDRYTDAIAAAMHDNSGWTRLEAHTELCEDQDFADQYNFLGAEFVKIAGQDEPEGLDLDSIQLYTSTDFMDRVECFTNPNACPIAAWDEWAT
;
A
#
# COMPACT_ATOMS: atom_id res chain seq x y z
N MET A 1 -10.17 13.61 7.44
CA MET A 1 -9.64 12.44 8.17
C MET A 1 -9.06 11.55 7.10
N ILE A 2 -7.76 11.29 7.16
CA ILE A 2 -7.09 10.34 6.26
C ILE A 2 -6.99 9.00 6.97
N HIS A 3 -6.76 7.92 6.24
CA HIS A 3 -6.42 6.65 6.87
C HIS A 3 -5.02 6.75 7.50
N GLU A 4 -4.83 6.08 8.63
CA GLU A 4 -3.56 6.11 9.37
C GLU A 4 -2.41 5.56 8.50
N VAL A 5 -2.74 4.61 7.61
CA VAL A 5 -1.83 4.04 6.62
C VAL A 5 -1.47 4.98 5.48
N SER A 6 -2.12 6.14 5.36
CA SER A 6 -1.83 7.15 4.33
C SER A 6 -0.91 8.25 4.85
N ARG A 7 -0.45 8.20 6.10
CA ARG A 7 0.47 9.20 6.65
C ARG A 7 1.82 9.22 5.94
N SER A 8 2.46 10.38 5.87
CA SER A 8 3.77 10.52 5.22
C SER A 8 4.88 9.79 5.98
N ASP A 9 4.76 9.66 7.29
CA ASP A 9 5.71 8.99 8.18
C ASP A 9 5.45 7.50 8.43
N ARG A 10 4.39 6.91 7.82
CA ARG A 10 4.00 5.51 8.10
C ARG A 10 5.14 4.50 7.92
N ASP A 11 6.05 4.77 6.97
CA ASP A 11 7.08 3.81 6.58
C ASP A 11 8.14 3.68 7.68
N ASN A 12 8.09 4.52 8.72
CA ASN A 12 8.85 4.36 9.97
C ASN A 12 8.24 3.30 10.91
N TYR A 13 7.01 2.86 10.65
CA TYR A 13 6.20 2.03 11.55
C TYR A 13 5.71 0.73 10.87
N VAL A 14 5.40 0.79 9.58
CA VAL A 14 4.96 -0.34 8.78
C VAL A 14 5.66 -0.42 7.42
N HIS A 15 5.68 -1.61 6.82
CA HIS A 15 6.09 -1.87 5.45
C HIS A 15 4.87 -1.92 4.54
N PHE A 16 4.79 -0.99 3.59
CA PHE A 16 3.82 -1.04 2.51
C PHE A 16 4.34 -1.88 1.35
N GLN A 17 3.69 -3.01 1.07
CA GLN A 17 4.01 -3.93 -0.01
C GLN A 17 2.92 -3.86 -1.09
N CYS A 18 2.93 -2.77 -1.85
CA CYS A 18 1.97 -2.47 -2.92
C CYS A 18 1.70 -3.65 -3.88
N GLU A 19 2.72 -4.45 -4.19
CA GLU A 19 2.58 -5.59 -5.11
C GLU A 19 1.76 -6.77 -4.57
N ASN A 20 1.54 -6.81 -3.26
CA ASN A 20 0.79 -7.87 -2.59
C ASN A 20 -0.73 -7.65 -2.66
N PHE A 21 -1.21 -6.50 -3.14
CA PHE A 21 -2.63 -6.26 -3.33
C PHE A 21 -3.23 -7.16 -4.41
N ASP A 22 -4.49 -7.52 -4.21
CA ASP A 22 -5.25 -8.20 -5.24
C ASP A 22 -5.38 -7.30 -6.48
N ARG A 23 -5.29 -7.94 -7.65
CA ARG A 23 -5.31 -7.28 -8.97
C ARG A 23 -4.13 -6.35 -9.26
N TYR A 24 -3.08 -6.31 -8.43
CA TYR A 24 -1.84 -5.58 -8.76
C TYR A 24 -1.29 -5.97 -10.14
N THR A 25 -1.22 -7.27 -10.44
CA THR A 25 -0.74 -7.77 -11.74
C THR A 25 -1.57 -7.24 -12.91
N ASP A 26 -2.89 -7.12 -12.76
CA ASP A 26 -3.76 -6.59 -13.79
C ASP A 26 -3.59 -5.07 -13.92
N ALA A 27 -3.52 -4.37 -12.80
CA ALA A 27 -3.34 -2.92 -12.75
C ALA A 27 -2.00 -2.50 -13.39
N ILE A 28 -0.89 -3.17 -13.05
CA ILE A 28 0.42 -2.86 -13.62
C ILE A 28 0.50 -3.20 -15.11
N ALA A 29 -0.15 -4.27 -15.55
CA ALA A 29 -0.22 -4.61 -16.97
C ALA A 29 -1.03 -3.57 -17.76
N ALA A 30 -2.15 -3.09 -17.21
CA ALA A 30 -2.96 -2.03 -17.81
C ALA A 30 -2.19 -0.70 -17.85
N ALA A 31 -1.54 -0.31 -16.75
CA ALA A 31 -0.72 0.91 -16.69
C ALA A 31 0.41 0.91 -17.73
N MET A 32 1.10 -0.21 -17.89
CA MET A 32 2.14 -0.37 -18.91
C MET A 32 1.58 -0.39 -20.34
N HIS A 33 0.35 -0.87 -20.54
CA HIS A 33 -0.30 -0.88 -21.84
C HIS A 33 -0.68 0.53 -22.29
N ASP A 34 -1.31 1.30 -21.40
CA ASP A 34 -1.78 2.65 -21.68
C ASP A 34 -0.64 3.67 -21.79
N ASN A 35 0.49 3.40 -21.13
CA ASN A 35 1.70 4.22 -21.15
C ASN A 35 2.82 3.54 -21.93
N SER A 36 2.60 3.36 -23.23
CA SER A 36 3.54 2.67 -24.12
C SER A 36 4.94 3.30 -24.06
N GLY A 37 5.90 2.60 -23.48
CA GLY A 37 7.28 3.06 -23.29
C GLY A 37 7.72 3.10 -21.83
N TRP A 38 6.78 3.00 -20.88
CA TRP A 38 7.12 2.84 -19.48
C TRP A 38 7.71 1.46 -19.19
N THR A 39 8.69 1.46 -18.31
CA THR A 39 9.20 0.28 -17.63
C THR A 39 8.23 -0.18 -16.55
N ARG A 40 8.36 -1.43 -16.11
CA ARG A 40 7.60 -1.94 -14.96
C ARG A 40 7.86 -1.10 -13.70
N LEU A 41 9.08 -0.56 -13.53
CA LEU A 41 9.42 0.27 -12.37
C LEU A 41 8.65 1.59 -12.39
N GLU A 42 8.61 2.29 -13.54
CA GLU A 42 7.84 3.53 -13.67
C GLU A 42 6.35 3.29 -13.40
N ALA A 43 5.75 2.26 -13.99
CA ALA A 43 4.36 1.89 -13.72
C ALA A 43 4.11 1.51 -12.25
N HIS A 44 5.06 0.82 -11.61
CA HIS A 44 4.99 0.50 -10.19
C HIS A 44 5.02 1.76 -9.32
N THR A 45 5.98 2.66 -9.56
CA THR A 45 6.11 3.92 -8.81
C THR A 45 4.81 4.71 -8.87
N GLU A 46 4.25 4.91 -10.06
CA GLU A 46 3.00 5.66 -10.22
C GLU A 46 1.81 4.95 -9.55
N LEU A 47 1.67 3.62 -9.68
CA LEU A 47 0.61 2.87 -9.00
C LEU A 47 0.70 2.89 -7.47
N CYS A 48 1.89 3.03 -6.90
CA CYS A 48 2.12 2.90 -5.46
C CYS A 48 2.32 4.25 -4.75
N GLU A 49 2.52 5.33 -5.51
CA GLU A 49 2.84 6.66 -4.97
C GLU A 49 1.90 7.76 -5.48
N ASP A 50 1.12 7.54 -6.54
CA ASP A 50 0.13 8.49 -7.05
C ASP A 50 -1.29 7.90 -6.95
N GLN A 51 -2.10 8.48 -6.06
CA GLN A 51 -3.47 8.03 -5.80
C GLN A 51 -4.38 8.22 -7.01
N ASP A 52 -4.29 9.37 -7.68
CA ASP A 52 -5.12 9.69 -8.85
C ASP A 52 -4.77 8.75 -10.02
N PHE A 53 -3.51 8.34 -10.14
CA PHE A 53 -3.07 7.34 -11.10
C PHE A 53 -3.59 5.94 -10.75
N ALA A 54 -3.43 5.51 -9.51
CA ALA A 54 -3.90 4.21 -9.03
C ALA A 54 -5.42 4.02 -9.20
N ASP A 55 -6.20 5.08 -8.93
CA ASP A 55 -7.65 5.08 -9.07
C ASP A 55 -8.12 4.86 -10.51
N GLN A 56 -7.36 5.32 -11.52
CA GLN A 56 -7.69 5.08 -12.94
C GLN A 56 -7.72 3.59 -13.29
N TYR A 57 -6.94 2.77 -12.60
CA TYR A 57 -6.87 1.32 -12.80
C TYR A 57 -7.71 0.53 -11.79
N ASN A 58 -8.53 1.21 -10.98
CA ASN A 58 -9.30 0.62 -9.87
C ASN A 58 -8.40 -0.22 -8.95
N PHE A 59 -7.19 0.26 -8.69
CA PHE A 59 -6.21 -0.44 -7.88
C PHE A 59 -6.46 -0.13 -6.39
N LEU A 60 -6.81 -1.16 -5.61
CA LEU A 60 -7.18 -1.00 -4.19
C LEU A 60 -6.02 -0.47 -3.31
N GLY A 61 -4.77 -0.61 -3.77
CA GLY A 61 -3.62 0.00 -3.11
C GLY A 61 -3.63 1.53 -3.13
N ALA A 62 -4.49 2.18 -3.92
CA ALA A 62 -4.65 3.64 -3.93
C ALA A 62 -4.97 4.22 -2.54
N GLU A 63 -5.77 3.51 -1.75
CA GLU A 63 -6.14 3.88 -0.38
C GLU A 63 -4.94 3.93 0.59
N PHE A 64 -3.82 3.35 0.17
CA PHE A 64 -2.58 3.24 0.92
C PHE A 64 -1.49 4.14 0.33
N VAL A 65 -1.80 5.05 -0.60
CA VAL A 65 -0.84 6.05 -1.06
C VAL A 65 -0.63 7.11 0.03
N LYS A 66 0.62 7.60 0.16
CA LYS A 66 0.96 8.62 1.18
C LYS A 66 0.36 9.97 0.82
N ILE A 67 -0.13 10.68 1.82
CA ILE A 67 -0.55 12.07 1.72
C ILE A 67 0.49 12.93 2.44
N ALA A 68 1.15 13.82 1.69
CA ALA A 68 2.24 14.62 2.21
C ALA A 68 1.81 15.56 3.35
N GLY A 69 2.63 15.60 4.41
CA GLY A 69 2.49 16.56 5.51
C GLY A 69 1.36 16.23 6.49
N GLN A 70 0.89 14.99 6.49
CA GLN A 70 -0.11 14.47 7.43
C GLN A 70 0.57 13.59 8.48
N ASP A 71 1.52 14.15 9.21
CA ASP A 71 2.19 13.47 10.32
C ASP A 71 1.63 14.02 11.64
N GLU A 72 1.38 13.14 12.60
CA GLU A 72 1.06 13.50 13.98
C GLU A 72 2.29 13.32 14.89
N PRO A 73 2.55 14.26 15.82
CA PRO A 73 3.73 14.23 16.68
C PRO A 73 3.80 13.01 17.61
N GLU A 74 2.66 12.36 17.86
CA GLU A 74 2.52 11.16 18.68
C GLU A 74 2.98 9.87 17.94
N GLY A 75 3.22 9.95 16.63
CA GLY A 75 3.53 8.79 15.78
C GLY A 75 2.29 8.06 15.27
N LEU A 76 2.49 6.87 14.68
CA LEU A 76 1.41 6.05 14.13
C LEU A 76 0.53 5.45 15.25
N ASP A 77 -0.77 5.68 15.22
CA ASP A 77 -1.72 5.07 16.17
C ASP A 77 -2.17 3.69 15.68
N LEU A 78 -1.56 2.63 16.22
CA LEU A 78 -1.87 1.25 15.87
C LEU A 78 -3.29 0.80 16.31
N ASP A 79 -3.91 1.51 17.24
CA ASP A 79 -5.28 1.24 17.71
C ASP A 79 -6.32 2.15 17.03
N SER A 80 -5.89 2.98 16.07
CA SER A 80 -6.76 3.90 15.35
C SER A 80 -7.83 3.15 14.57
N ILE A 81 -9.08 3.62 14.66
CA ILE A 81 -10.17 3.15 13.80
C ILE A 81 -9.92 3.47 12.31
N GLN A 82 -8.98 4.36 12.02
CA GLN A 82 -8.58 4.74 10.66
C GLN A 82 -7.40 3.90 10.14
N LEU A 83 -6.88 2.94 10.92
CA LEU A 83 -5.83 2.04 10.48
C LEU A 83 -6.44 0.83 9.76
N TYR A 84 -6.01 0.61 8.52
CA TYR A 84 -6.26 -0.66 7.84
C TYR A 84 -5.34 -1.75 8.39
N THR A 85 -5.93 -2.92 8.57
CA THR A 85 -5.26 -4.16 8.91
C THR A 85 -4.47 -4.70 7.71
N SER A 86 -3.57 -5.64 7.97
CA SER A 86 -2.74 -6.31 6.96
C SER A 86 -3.54 -7.11 5.91
N THR A 87 -4.83 -7.32 6.16
CA THR A 87 -5.75 -8.12 5.33
C THR A 87 -6.88 -7.32 4.69
N ASP A 88 -6.95 -6.01 4.96
CA ASP A 88 -7.98 -5.18 4.33
C ASP A 88 -7.77 -5.16 2.81
N PHE A 89 -8.86 -5.32 2.07
CA PHE A 89 -8.90 -5.32 0.60
C PHE A 89 -8.22 -6.53 -0.08
N MET A 90 -8.19 -7.68 0.59
CA MET A 90 -7.60 -8.90 0.01
C MET A 90 -8.16 -10.21 0.53
N ASP A 91 -8.11 -11.22 -0.36
CA ASP A 91 -8.49 -12.61 -0.08
C ASP A 91 -7.26 -13.52 -0.04
N ARG A 92 -6.28 -13.20 0.81
CA ARG A 92 -5.03 -13.96 0.93
C ARG A 92 -4.83 -14.52 2.32
N VAL A 93 -5.24 -15.78 2.48
CA VAL A 93 -4.93 -16.59 3.66
C VAL A 93 -3.43 -16.63 3.96
N GLU A 94 -2.59 -16.50 2.92
CA GLU A 94 -1.13 -16.50 3.06
C GLU A 94 -0.60 -15.40 3.99
N CYS A 95 -1.23 -14.22 4.02
CA CYS A 95 -0.84 -13.11 4.89
C CYS A 95 -0.89 -13.49 6.39
N PHE A 96 -1.80 -14.37 6.81
CA PHE A 96 -1.86 -14.84 8.20
C PHE A 96 -0.66 -15.71 8.60
N THR A 97 0.05 -16.28 7.64
CA THR A 97 1.18 -17.21 7.88
C THR A 97 2.52 -16.67 7.39
N ASN A 98 2.51 -15.63 6.56
CA ASN A 98 3.67 -15.01 5.96
C ASN A 98 3.45 -13.49 5.87
N PRO A 99 4.04 -12.70 6.80
CA PRO A 99 3.93 -11.24 6.78
C PRO A 99 4.40 -10.58 5.47
N ASN A 100 5.30 -11.23 4.74
CA ASN A 100 5.76 -10.75 3.43
C ASN A 100 4.74 -10.96 2.30
N ALA A 101 3.62 -11.63 2.58
CA ALA A 101 2.48 -11.72 1.66
C ALA A 101 1.38 -10.70 1.99
N CYS A 102 1.53 -9.96 3.10
CA CYS A 102 0.63 -8.88 3.48
C CYS A 102 1.04 -7.58 2.77
N PRO A 103 0.11 -6.70 2.41
CA PRO A 103 0.44 -5.38 1.88
C PRO A 103 0.76 -4.33 2.92
N ILE A 104 0.40 -4.59 4.17
CA ILE A 104 0.98 -3.93 5.32
C ILE A 104 1.55 -5.00 6.24
N ALA A 105 2.80 -4.82 6.64
CA ALA A 105 3.42 -5.59 7.72
C ALA A 105 4.07 -4.64 8.72
N ALA A 106 4.04 -4.96 10.02
CA ALA A 106 4.81 -4.21 11.00
C ALA A 106 6.33 -4.43 10.78
N TRP A 107 7.15 -3.43 11.07
CA TRP A 107 8.61 -3.62 11.15
C TRP A 107 8.92 -4.55 12.33
N ASP A 108 9.30 -5.80 12.04
CA ASP A 108 9.83 -6.81 12.97
C ASP A 108 9.55 -6.62 14.48
N GLU A 109 8.36 -7.03 14.91
CA GLU A 109 8.18 -7.69 16.22
C GLU A 109 7.88 -9.20 16.07
N TRP A 110 7.84 -9.72 14.82
CA TRP A 110 7.52 -11.13 14.53
C TRP A 110 8.73 -11.98 14.12
N ALA A 111 9.93 -11.39 14.06
CA ALA A 111 11.20 -12.11 13.93
C ALA A 111 11.76 -12.50 15.31
N THR A 112 11.08 -13.40 16.02
CA THR A 112 11.66 -14.17 17.14
C THR A 112 11.71 -15.64 16.80
#